data_AF-A0A6M0G9I3-F1
#
_entry.id   AF-A0A6M0G9I3-F1
#
_cell.length_a   1.000
_cell.length_b   1.000
_cell.length_c   1.000
_cell.angle_alpha   90.00
_cell.angle_beta   90.00
_cell.angle_gamma   90.00
#
_symmetry.space_group_name_H-M   'P 1'
#
loop_
_entity.id
_entity.type
_entity.pdbx_description
1 polymer ?
#
loop_
_entity_poly.entity_id
_entity_poly.type
_entity_poly.pdbx_seq_one_letter_code
_entity_poly.pdbx_strand_id
1 'polypeptide(L)'
;MVTYWIATAVWGGSSVVWVEVVRDLYHVLSHHWSPLYRLHAWHHRVFRPDLTRVSEAIYRQAHWRNDVPEALVMLLLSLLIWWLAYLWAPQQQLPALAGFLYSLVFLAGAIARGTGIKFADQFTDKTHLPGSFLTPPANWIVNRPYHWKHHFDNPKAYYSSTFTLLDKLMGTAVSLQGKTIAITGASGTLGKALLQHLHHRGAKLIALTSQEQMVSLTVNGENLPIKTITWQVGQESDLAAELQKVDILILNHGINLHGNRSKEAIAKSYEVNTFSSWRLLELFFTTVRTNEDIACKEVWVNTSEAEVSPAFSPLYELTKRALGDLITLRRLDAPCVVRKLILGPFKSKLNPMGVMSANWVAQQIVQLAVRDVRNIIVTINPLTFVAFPIKEFWAGIYFKLFSNK
;
A
#
# COMPACT_ATOMS: atom_id res chain seq x y z
N MET A 1 -12.16 -11.07 -37.69
CA MET A 1 -11.28 -9.89 -37.53
C MET A 1 -11.16 -9.44 -36.07
N VAL A 2 -12.26 -9.18 -35.36
CA VAL A 2 -12.21 -8.76 -33.94
C VAL A 2 -11.47 -9.79 -33.06
N THR A 3 -11.77 -11.08 -33.23
CA THR A 3 -11.09 -12.18 -32.51
C THR A 3 -9.58 -12.23 -32.76
N TYR A 4 -9.15 -11.97 -34.00
CA TYR A 4 -7.74 -11.90 -34.36
C TYR A 4 -7.04 -10.75 -33.63
N TRP A 5 -7.63 -9.55 -33.64
CA TRP A 5 -7.05 -8.40 -32.95
C TRP A 5 -7.00 -8.55 -31.44
N ILE A 6 -8.03 -9.15 -30.84
CA ILE A 6 -8.03 -9.51 -29.42
C ILE A 6 -6.91 -10.50 -29.12
N ALA A 7 -6.79 -11.59 -29.90
CA ALA A 7 -5.73 -12.57 -29.71
C ALA A 7 -4.32 -11.94 -29.86
N THR A 8 -4.13 -11.09 -30.86
CA THR A 8 -2.89 -10.32 -31.07
C THR A 8 -2.55 -9.45 -29.86
N ALA A 9 -3.52 -8.71 -29.33
CA ALA A 9 -3.32 -7.86 -28.15
C ALA A 9 -3.01 -8.70 -26.90
N VAL A 10 -3.69 -9.83 -26.72
CA VAL A 10 -3.47 -10.75 -25.60
C VAL A 10 -2.06 -11.34 -25.66
N TRP A 11 -1.61 -11.85 -26.80
CA TRP A 11 -0.26 -12.42 -26.93
C TRP A 11 0.83 -11.36 -26.74
N GLY A 12 0.68 -10.18 -27.35
CA GLY A 12 1.61 -9.07 -27.16
C GLY A 12 1.67 -8.61 -25.70
N GLY A 13 0.52 -8.32 -25.09
CA GLY A 13 0.44 -7.89 -23.69
C GLY A 13 0.96 -8.94 -22.71
N SER A 14 0.61 -10.21 -22.91
CA SER A 14 1.07 -11.32 -22.06
C SER A 14 2.58 -11.51 -22.13
N SER A 15 3.20 -11.28 -23.29
CA SER A 15 4.66 -11.35 -23.42
C SER A 15 5.38 -10.28 -22.60
N VAL A 16 4.82 -9.07 -22.51
CA VAL A 16 5.36 -7.97 -21.68
C VAL A 16 5.17 -8.27 -20.19
N VAL A 17 3.97 -8.69 -19.80
CA VAL A 17 3.67 -9.09 -18.41
C VAL A 17 4.57 -10.24 -17.97
N TRP A 18 4.81 -11.22 -18.85
CA TRP A 18 5.71 -12.34 -18.57
C TRP A 18 7.13 -11.89 -18.24
N VAL A 19 7.69 -10.99 -19.04
CA VAL A 19 9.06 -10.46 -18.82
C VAL A 19 9.16 -9.69 -17.51
N GLU A 20 8.12 -8.95 -17.14
CA GLU A 20 8.05 -8.26 -15.84
C GLU A 20 8.01 -9.24 -14.67
N VAL A 21 7.23 -10.33 -14.79
CA VAL A 21 7.23 -11.41 -13.80
C VAL A 21 8.62 -12.06 -13.71
N VAL A 22 9.29 -12.32 -14.84
CA VAL A 22 10.66 -12.86 -14.86
C VAL A 22 11.62 -11.93 -14.11
N ARG A 23 11.59 -10.62 -14.39
CA ARG A 23 12.46 -9.65 -13.73
C ARG A 23 12.21 -9.60 -12.23
N ASP A 24 10.95 -9.47 -11.83
CA ASP A 24 10.60 -9.38 -10.42
C ASP A 24 10.95 -10.69 -9.67
N LEU A 25 10.78 -11.87 -10.29
CA LEU A 25 11.23 -13.14 -9.72
C LEU A 25 12.75 -13.24 -9.62
N TYR A 26 13.48 -12.77 -10.64
CA TYR A 26 14.95 -12.67 -10.59
C TYR A 26 15.39 -11.79 -9.41
N HIS A 27 14.71 -10.66 -9.20
CA HIS A 27 14.97 -9.75 -8.11
C HIS A 27 14.67 -10.39 -6.74
N VAL A 28 13.51 -11.04 -6.58
CA VAL A 28 13.18 -11.82 -5.37
C VAL A 28 14.25 -12.87 -5.10
N LEU A 29 14.63 -13.67 -6.09
CA LEU A 29 15.67 -14.70 -5.96
C LEU A 29 17.01 -14.09 -5.58
N SER A 30 17.31 -12.88 -6.07
CA SER A 30 18.54 -12.16 -5.72
C SER A 30 18.66 -11.84 -4.24
N HIS A 31 17.54 -11.70 -3.51
CA HIS A 31 17.55 -11.51 -2.05
C HIS A 31 17.58 -12.81 -1.24
N HIS A 32 17.33 -13.95 -1.87
CA HIS A 32 17.24 -15.26 -1.21
C HIS A 32 18.36 -16.22 -1.60
N TRP A 33 19.07 -15.98 -2.71
CA TRP A 33 20.11 -16.85 -3.24
C TRP A 33 21.45 -16.12 -3.38
N SER A 34 22.44 -16.55 -2.61
CA SER A 34 23.73 -15.87 -2.45
C SER A 34 24.47 -15.52 -3.76
N PRO A 35 24.53 -16.38 -4.80
CA PRO A 35 25.19 -16.03 -6.06
C PRO A 35 24.56 -14.83 -6.74
N LEU A 36 23.23 -14.75 -6.81
CA LEU A 36 22.51 -13.61 -7.37
C LEU A 36 22.61 -12.39 -6.46
N TYR A 37 22.58 -12.57 -5.13
CA TYR A 37 22.78 -11.46 -4.19
C TYR A 37 24.12 -10.74 -4.39
N ARG A 38 25.20 -11.46 -4.72
CA ARG A 38 26.51 -10.84 -4.98
C ARG A 38 26.49 -9.85 -6.15
N LEU A 39 25.64 -10.11 -7.14
CA LEU A 39 25.40 -9.22 -8.27
C LEU A 39 24.48 -8.08 -7.83
N HIS A 40 23.35 -8.43 -7.24
CA HIS A 40 22.31 -7.48 -6.83
C HIS A 40 22.75 -6.50 -5.75
N ALA A 41 23.62 -6.88 -4.83
CA ALA A 41 24.16 -5.98 -3.81
C ALA A 41 24.88 -4.76 -4.42
N TRP A 42 25.29 -4.79 -5.69
CA TRP A 42 25.80 -3.60 -6.37
C TRP A 42 24.73 -2.53 -6.53
N HIS A 43 23.49 -2.90 -6.83
CA HIS A 43 22.35 -2.00 -6.96
C HIS A 43 22.13 -1.17 -5.69
N HIS A 44 22.13 -1.81 -4.52
CA HIS A 44 21.98 -1.14 -3.22
C HIS A 44 23.15 -0.25 -2.80
N ARG A 45 24.31 -0.37 -3.44
CA ARG A 45 25.49 0.47 -3.12
C ARG A 45 25.50 1.78 -3.88
N VAL A 46 24.65 1.93 -4.89
CA VAL A 46 24.73 3.05 -5.84
C VAL A 46 24.25 4.35 -5.22
N PHE A 47 23.18 4.31 -4.42
CA PHE A 47 22.42 5.49 -4.05
C PHE A 47 22.45 5.76 -2.54
N ARG A 48 22.47 7.05 -2.20
CA ARG A 48 22.15 7.56 -0.86
C ARG A 48 20.63 7.68 -0.69
N PRO A 49 20.11 7.90 0.54
CA PRO A 49 18.68 8.07 0.76
C PRO A 49 18.02 9.22 -0.01
N ASP A 50 18.78 10.23 -0.47
CA ASP A 50 18.27 11.30 -1.35
C ASP A 50 18.31 10.94 -2.85
N LEU A 51 18.62 9.67 -3.16
CA LEU A 51 18.84 9.09 -4.49
C LEU A 51 20.02 9.72 -5.25
N THR A 52 20.90 10.47 -4.58
CA THR A 52 22.16 10.89 -5.19
C THR A 52 23.13 9.71 -5.26
N ARG A 53 23.95 9.70 -6.31
CA ARG A 53 24.94 8.65 -6.55
C ARG A 53 26.08 8.76 -5.53
N VAL A 54 26.50 7.63 -4.97
CA VAL A 54 27.66 7.57 -4.07
C VAL A 54 28.95 7.88 -4.84
N SER A 55 29.12 7.31 -6.03
CA SER A 55 30.18 7.66 -6.97
C SER A 55 29.82 7.21 -8.38
N GLU A 56 30.38 7.90 -9.37
CA GLU A 56 30.17 7.55 -10.79
C GLU A 56 30.80 6.19 -11.14
N ALA A 57 31.91 5.83 -10.52
CA ALA A 57 32.56 4.54 -10.73
C ALA A 57 31.68 3.37 -10.25
N ILE A 58 31.10 3.48 -9.03
CA ILE A 58 30.19 2.46 -8.49
C ILE A 58 28.91 2.41 -9.32
N TYR A 59 28.35 3.56 -9.70
CA TYR A 59 27.17 3.66 -10.56
C TYR A 59 27.34 2.84 -11.85
N ARG A 60 28.43 3.10 -12.59
CA ARG A 60 28.72 2.39 -13.85
C ARG A 60 28.97 0.90 -13.64
N GLN A 61 29.70 0.53 -12.58
CA GLN A 61 29.96 -0.89 -12.28
C GLN A 61 28.69 -1.64 -11.88
N ALA A 62 27.75 -0.98 -11.18
CA ALA A 62 26.51 -1.61 -10.78
C ALA A 62 25.65 -2.03 -11.98
N HIS A 63 25.59 -1.22 -13.04
CA HIS A 63 24.85 -1.61 -14.24
C HIS A 63 25.46 -2.84 -14.93
N TRP A 64 26.79 -2.94 -15.01
CA TRP A 64 27.44 -4.13 -15.57
C TRP A 64 27.28 -5.39 -14.71
N ARG A 65 27.22 -5.22 -13.39
CA ARG A 65 27.17 -6.33 -12.44
C ARG A 65 25.76 -6.78 -12.08
N ASN A 66 24.76 -5.90 -12.15
CA ASN A 66 23.37 -6.21 -11.80
C ASN A 66 22.45 -6.08 -13.03
N ASP A 67 22.29 -4.87 -13.56
CA ASP A 67 21.23 -4.56 -14.53
C ASP A 67 21.43 -5.29 -15.87
N VAL A 68 22.66 -5.40 -16.36
CA VAL A 68 22.95 -6.14 -17.61
C VAL A 68 22.65 -7.64 -17.45
N PRO A 69 23.17 -8.35 -16.43
CA PRO A 69 22.78 -9.74 -16.16
C PRO A 69 21.27 -9.95 -16.02
N GLU A 70 20.57 -9.10 -15.28
CA GLU A 70 19.11 -9.17 -15.13
C GLU A 70 18.40 -9.00 -16.47
N ALA A 71 18.77 -7.98 -17.25
CA ALA A 71 18.17 -7.72 -18.56
C ALA A 71 18.47 -8.83 -19.58
N LEU A 72 19.63 -9.51 -19.48
CA LEU A 72 19.92 -10.69 -20.30
C LEU A 72 19.01 -11.87 -19.94
N VAL A 73 18.74 -12.10 -18.64
CA VAL A 73 17.79 -13.14 -18.21
C VAL A 73 16.37 -12.83 -18.72
N MET A 74 15.93 -11.57 -18.61
CA MET A 74 14.67 -11.10 -19.19
C MET A 74 14.61 -11.39 -20.69
N LEU A 75 15.66 -11.00 -21.44
CA LEU A 75 15.73 -11.16 -22.88
C LEU A 75 15.65 -12.64 -23.28
N LEU A 76 16.43 -13.51 -22.64
CA LEU A 76 16.45 -14.94 -22.93
C LEU A 76 15.09 -15.59 -22.62
N LEU A 77 14.50 -15.30 -21.46
CA LEU A 77 13.23 -15.90 -21.04
C LEU A 77 12.01 -15.28 -21.74
N SER A 78 12.14 -14.11 -22.36
CA SER A 78 11.08 -13.53 -23.20
C SER A 78 10.75 -14.40 -24.42
N LEU A 79 11.72 -15.16 -24.93
CA LEU A 79 11.55 -16.04 -26.10
C LEU A 79 10.61 -17.23 -25.82
N LEU A 80 10.32 -17.55 -24.55
CA LEU A 80 9.39 -18.61 -24.19
C LEU A 80 7.98 -18.33 -24.70
N ILE A 81 7.46 -17.11 -24.49
CA ILE A 81 6.11 -16.73 -24.94
C ILE A 81 6.05 -16.69 -26.47
N TRP A 82 7.11 -16.22 -27.11
CA TRP A 82 7.23 -16.28 -28.57
C TRP A 82 7.19 -17.73 -29.09
N TRP A 83 7.95 -18.65 -28.48
CA TRP A 83 7.97 -20.05 -28.86
C TRP A 83 6.62 -20.74 -28.65
N LEU A 84 5.92 -20.43 -27.55
CA LEU A 84 4.55 -20.91 -27.33
C LEU A 84 3.58 -20.37 -28.38
N ALA A 85 3.69 -19.09 -28.75
CA ALA A 85 2.90 -18.51 -29.83
C ALA A 85 3.22 -19.17 -31.18
N TYR A 86 4.49 -19.45 -31.46
CA TYR A 86 4.90 -20.16 -32.68
C TYR A 86 4.24 -21.54 -32.80
N LEU A 87 4.11 -22.27 -31.69
CA LEU A 87 3.51 -23.61 -31.66
C LEU A 87 1.96 -23.60 -31.70
N TRP A 88 1.32 -22.70 -30.94
CA TRP A 88 -0.13 -22.75 -30.67
C TRP A 88 -0.93 -21.64 -31.35
N ALA A 89 -0.28 -20.55 -31.74
CA ALA A 89 -0.90 -19.38 -32.35
C ALA A 89 0.02 -18.72 -33.40
N PRO A 90 0.39 -19.44 -34.48
CA PRO A 90 1.44 -18.98 -35.42
C PRO A 90 1.15 -17.61 -36.06
N GLN A 91 -0.13 -17.24 -36.18
CA GLN A 91 -0.56 -15.94 -36.71
C GLN A 91 -0.26 -14.77 -35.75
N GLN A 92 -0.01 -15.04 -34.47
CA GLN A 92 0.28 -14.08 -33.40
C GLN A 92 1.73 -14.16 -32.90
N GLN A 93 2.59 -14.95 -33.55
CA GLN A 93 4.00 -15.10 -33.15
C GLN A 93 4.76 -13.76 -33.15
N LEU A 94 4.52 -12.88 -34.13
CA LEU A 94 5.20 -11.58 -34.20
C LEU A 94 4.77 -10.65 -33.05
N PRO A 95 3.48 -10.47 -32.77
CA PRO A 95 3.03 -9.78 -31.55
C PRO A 95 3.67 -10.30 -30.25
N ALA A 96 3.88 -11.61 -30.13
CA ALA A 96 4.50 -12.22 -28.94
C ALA A 96 5.98 -11.82 -28.73
N LEU A 97 6.65 -11.20 -29.71
CA LEU A 97 7.97 -10.61 -29.56
C LEU A 97 7.96 -9.26 -28.83
N ALA A 98 6.80 -8.70 -28.47
CA ALA A 98 6.72 -7.42 -27.76
C ALA A 98 7.53 -7.45 -26.44
N GLY A 99 7.48 -8.54 -25.67
CA GLY A 99 8.28 -8.73 -24.46
C GLY A 99 9.79 -8.78 -24.72
N PHE A 100 10.21 -9.34 -25.86
CA PHE A 100 11.62 -9.35 -26.28
C PHE A 100 12.10 -7.93 -26.61
N LEU A 101 11.34 -7.19 -27.42
CA LEU A 101 11.65 -5.78 -27.73
C LEU A 101 11.66 -4.91 -26.47
N TYR A 102 10.73 -5.16 -25.55
CA TYR A 102 10.68 -4.51 -24.24
C TYR A 102 11.95 -4.79 -23.41
N SER A 103 12.41 -6.05 -23.35
CA SER A 103 13.64 -6.44 -22.66
C SER A 103 14.88 -5.78 -23.26
N LEU A 104 14.94 -5.62 -24.59
CA LEU A 104 16.03 -4.93 -25.26
C LEU A 104 16.18 -3.47 -24.81
N VAL A 105 15.08 -2.78 -24.50
CA VAL A 105 15.14 -1.40 -23.98
C VAL A 105 15.87 -1.35 -22.63
N PHE A 106 15.61 -2.32 -21.72
CA PHE A 106 16.33 -2.41 -20.45
C PHE A 106 17.80 -2.75 -20.64
N LEU A 107 18.10 -3.71 -21.53
CA LEU A 107 19.48 -4.10 -21.82
C LEU A 107 20.28 -2.92 -22.41
N ALA A 108 19.71 -2.25 -23.41
CA ALA A 108 20.33 -1.08 -24.03
C ALA A 108 20.51 0.06 -23.01
N GLY A 109 19.53 0.32 -22.17
CA GLY A 109 19.62 1.33 -21.11
C GLY A 109 20.66 0.99 -20.03
N ALA A 110 20.78 -0.29 -19.64
CA ALA A 110 21.81 -0.75 -18.71
C ALA A 110 23.22 -0.60 -19.31
N ILE A 111 23.40 -0.98 -20.58
CA ILE A 111 24.68 -0.80 -21.31
C ILE A 111 25.02 0.69 -21.45
N ALA A 112 24.04 1.53 -21.81
CA ALA A 112 24.27 2.97 -21.98
C ALA A 112 24.72 3.63 -20.66
N ARG A 113 24.06 3.30 -19.54
CA ARG A 113 24.48 3.77 -18.21
C ARG A 113 25.83 3.20 -17.78
N GLY A 114 26.07 1.91 -18.02
CA GLY A 114 27.35 1.26 -17.70
C GLY A 114 28.55 1.81 -18.49
N THR A 115 28.34 2.17 -19.76
CA THR A 115 29.38 2.80 -20.60
C THR A 115 29.61 4.26 -20.25
N GLY A 116 28.67 4.93 -19.58
CA GLY A 116 28.78 6.33 -19.17
C GLY A 116 28.26 7.33 -20.22
N ILE A 117 27.31 6.91 -21.07
CA ILE A 117 26.64 7.83 -21.99
C ILE A 117 25.92 8.91 -21.17
N LYS A 118 26.20 10.18 -21.47
CA LYS A 118 25.62 11.33 -20.77
C LYS A 118 24.08 11.30 -20.87
N PHE A 119 23.42 11.61 -19.76
CA PHE A 119 21.97 11.69 -19.62
C PHE A 119 21.19 10.38 -19.83
N ALA A 120 21.84 9.23 -20.05
CA ALA A 120 21.15 7.95 -20.24
C ALA A 120 20.21 7.63 -19.08
N ASP A 121 20.63 7.93 -17.86
CA ASP A 121 19.86 7.76 -16.62
C ASP A 121 18.55 8.54 -16.59
N GLN A 122 18.51 9.74 -17.17
CA GLN A 122 17.30 10.57 -17.19
C GLN A 122 16.17 9.92 -17.99
N PHE A 123 16.52 9.05 -18.95
CA PHE A 123 15.57 8.35 -19.80
C PHE A 123 15.30 6.93 -19.35
N THR A 124 16.32 6.23 -18.85
CA THR A 124 16.25 4.78 -18.58
C THR A 124 16.22 4.43 -17.09
N ASP A 125 16.33 5.42 -16.19
CA ASP A 125 16.43 5.20 -14.74
C ASP A 125 15.59 6.18 -13.90
N LYS A 126 14.36 6.41 -14.35
CA LYS A 126 13.48 7.44 -13.77
C LYS A 126 13.18 7.24 -12.28
N THR A 127 13.23 6.01 -11.80
CA THR A 127 12.94 5.65 -10.39
C THR A 127 14.07 6.04 -9.44
N HIS A 128 15.27 6.31 -9.95
CA HIS A 128 16.44 6.72 -9.15
C HIS A 128 16.83 8.19 -9.34
N LEU A 129 16.01 8.99 -10.01
CA LEU A 129 16.32 10.42 -10.13
C LEU A 129 16.30 11.08 -8.74
N PRO A 130 17.27 11.94 -8.41
CA PRO A 130 17.35 12.63 -7.13
C PRO A 130 16.28 13.72 -6.99
N GLY A 131 16.10 14.20 -5.76
CA GLY A 131 15.21 15.33 -5.44
C GLY A 131 13.93 14.92 -4.70
N SER A 132 13.05 15.88 -4.45
CA SER A 132 11.84 15.67 -3.64
C SER A 132 10.85 14.71 -4.30
N PHE A 133 10.14 13.94 -3.47
CA PHE A 133 8.97 13.18 -3.89
C PHE A 133 7.76 14.10 -3.95
N LEU A 134 7.05 14.05 -5.08
CA LEU A 134 5.87 14.89 -5.32
C LEU A 134 4.56 14.14 -5.07
N THR A 135 4.62 12.81 -5.01
CA THR A 135 3.48 11.93 -4.80
C THR A 135 3.89 10.78 -3.89
N PRO A 136 2.94 10.17 -3.16
CA PRO A 136 3.20 8.93 -2.42
C PRO A 136 3.50 7.76 -3.37
N PRO A 137 3.92 6.59 -2.85
CA PRO A 137 4.03 5.36 -3.63
C PRO A 137 2.79 5.14 -4.51
N ALA A 138 2.99 4.83 -5.78
CA ALA A 138 1.91 4.56 -6.72
C ALA A 138 1.33 3.14 -6.50
N ASN A 139 0.08 2.92 -6.95
CA ASN A 139 -0.64 1.68 -6.65
C ASN A 139 -0.29 0.53 -7.59
N TRP A 140 -0.21 0.79 -8.89
CA TRP A 140 -0.06 -0.26 -9.93
C TRP A 140 1.28 -0.23 -10.66
N ILE A 141 1.98 0.90 -10.57
CA ILE A 141 3.26 1.15 -11.24
C ILE A 141 4.26 1.58 -10.17
N VAL A 142 5.51 1.15 -10.34
CA VAL A 142 6.64 1.53 -9.48
C VAL A 142 7.06 2.95 -9.84
N ASN A 143 6.84 3.88 -8.90
CA ASN A 143 7.38 5.24 -8.95
C ASN A 143 8.57 5.39 -7.99
N ARG A 144 9.24 6.55 -8.03
CA ARG A 144 10.40 6.89 -7.19
C ARG A 144 10.22 6.52 -5.70
N PRO A 145 9.17 6.96 -4.98
CA PRO A 145 8.98 6.58 -3.57
C PRO A 145 8.69 5.09 -3.36
N TYR A 146 8.07 4.39 -4.31
CA TYR A 146 7.90 2.94 -4.20
C TYR A 146 9.26 2.23 -4.23
N HIS A 147 10.07 2.55 -5.23
CA HIS A 147 11.38 1.94 -5.41
C HIS A 147 12.37 2.34 -4.29
N TRP A 148 12.24 3.57 -3.79
CA TRP A 148 13.02 4.04 -2.63
C TRP A 148 12.85 3.13 -1.40
N LYS A 149 11.63 2.64 -1.13
CA LYS A 149 11.37 1.73 -0.01
C LYS A 149 12.15 0.43 -0.12
N HIS A 150 12.37 -0.07 -1.34
CA HIS A 150 13.20 -1.25 -1.54
C HIS A 150 14.64 -1.02 -1.05
N HIS A 151 15.22 0.15 -1.35
CA HIS A 151 16.58 0.47 -0.91
C HIS A 151 16.69 0.78 0.57
N PHE A 152 15.75 1.58 1.10
CA PHE A 152 15.97 2.30 2.37
C PHE A 152 14.92 2.03 3.45
N ASP A 153 13.78 1.42 3.13
CA ASP A 153 12.80 0.98 4.14
C ASP A 153 13.06 -0.47 4.55
N ASN A 154 12.84 -1.42 3.64
CA ASN A 154 13.08 -2.83 3.88
C ASN A 154 13.51 -3.54 2.60
N PRO A 155 14.81 -3.91 2.47
CA PRO A 155 15.32 -4.63 1.30
C PRO A 155 14.69 -6.00 1.05
N LYS A 156 14.02 -6.58 2.05
CA LYS A 156 13.28 -7.84 1.92
C LYS A 156 11.81 -7.65 1.52
N ALA A 157 11.47 -6.50 0.94
CA ALA A 157 10.15 -6.16 0.43
C ALA A 157 10.28 -5.26 -0.82
N TYR A 158 9.15 -4.98 -1.48
CA TYR A 158 9.08 -4.05 -2.62
C TYR A 158 9.96 -4.47 -3.82
N TYR A 159 9.91 -5.74 -4.22
CA TYR A 159 10.74 -6.30 -5.27
C TYR A 159 10.33 -5.90 -6.70
N SER A 160 9.11 -5.41 -6.87
CA SER A 160 8.59 -5.07 -8.18
C SER A 160 9.33 -3.89 -8.81
N SER A 161 9.55 -3.99 -10.11
CA SER A 161 10.42 -3.06 -10.84
C SER A 161 9.68 -2.11 -11.80
N THR A 162 8.61 -2.54 -12.48
CA THR A 162 7.71 -1.66 -13.28
C THR A 162 6.29 -1.73 -12.75
N PHE A 163 5.71 -2.93 -12.70
CA PHE A 163 4.35 -3.15 -12.19
C PHE A 163 4.42 -3.80 -10.82
N THR A 164 3.64 -3.30 -9.87
CA THR A 164 3.66 -3.81 -8.49
C THR A 164 2.97 -5.17 -8.31
N LEU A 165 2.67 -5.88 -9.40
CA LEU A 165 1.78 -7.05 -9.39
C LEU A 165 2.35 -8.18 -8.53
N LEU A 166 3.64 -8.50 -8.69
CA LEU A 166 4.26 -9.61 -7.96
C LEU A 166 4.23 -9.36 -6.46
N ASP A 167 4.63 -8.16 -6.03
CA ASP A 167 4.61 -7.79 -4.61
C ASP A 167 3.21 -7.84 -4.01
N LYS A 168 2.17 -7.46 -4.77
CA LYS A 168 0.77 -7.57 -4.33
C LYS A 168 0.34 -9.03 -4.20
N LEU A 169 0.81 -9.94 -5.05
CA LEU A 169 0.48 -11.37 -4.92
C LEU A 169 1.19 -11.97 -3.69
N MET A 170 2.48 -11.68 -3.54
CA MET A 170 3.34 -12.20 -2.47
C MET A 170 3.04 -11.58 -1.09
N GLY A 171 2.41 -10.41 -1.04
CA GLY A 171 2.20 -9.67 0.21
C GLY A 171 3.47 -8.98 0.71
N THR A 172 4.29 -8.49 -0.22
CA THR A 172 5.55 -7.76 0.01
C THR A 172 5.47 -6.30 -0.46
N ALA A 173 4.27 -5.83 -0.85
CA ALA A 173 4.04 -4.47 -1.33
C ALA A 173 3.99 -3.40 -0.23
N VAL A 174 3.83 -3.83 1.04
CA VAL A 174 3.97 -3.01 2.26
C VAL A 174 4.66 -3.83 3.32
N SER A 175 5.76 -3.32 3.87
CA SER A 175 6.44 -3.92 5.01
C SER A 175 5.94 -3.32 6.31
N LEU A 176 5.60 -4.18 7.27
CA LEU A 176 5.20 -3.79 8.64
C LEU A 176 6.33 -4.02 9.65
N GLN A 177 7.40 -4.72 9.24
CA GLN A 177 8.52 -5.05 10.10
C GLN A 177 9.24 -3.77 10.54
N GLY A 178 9.35 -3.57 11.85
CA GLY A 178 10.03 -2.41 12.43
C GLY A 178 9.23 -1.10 12.41
N LYS A 179 8.07 -1.06 11.73
CA LYS A 179 7.20 0.11 11.64
C LYS A 179 6.55 0.44 12.97
N THR A 180 6.46 1.73 13.30
CA THR A 180 5.72 2.25 14.45
C THR A 180 4.28 2.51 14.04
N ILE A 181 3.34 1.78 14.66
CA ILE A 181 1.92 1.82 14.30
C ILE A 181 1.09 2.26 15.51
N ALA A 182 0.36 3.36 15.35
CA ALA A 182 -0.57 3.86 16.36
C ALA A 182 -2.01 3.52 15.98
N ILE A 183 -2.82 3.06 16.95
CA ILE A 183 -4.20 2.63 16.71
C ILE A 183 -5.14 3.33 17.68
N THR A 184 -6.15 4.03 17.16
CA THR A 184 -7.22 4.60 17.99
C THR A 184 -8.30 3.57 18.30
N GLY A 185 -8.96 3.71 19.45
CA GLY A 185 -9.89 2.68 19.94
C GLY A 185 -9.18 1.35 20.21
N ALA A 186 -7.91 1.42 20.61
CA ALA A 186 -7.04 0.26 20.81
C ALA A 186 -7.55 -0.72 21.88
N SER A 187 -8.30 -0.25 22.88
CA SER A 187 -8.91 -1.11 23.90
C SER A 187 -10.15 -1.86 23.41
N GLY A 188 -10.70 -1.47 22.26
CA GLY A 188 -11.87 -2.10 21.64
C GLY A 188 -11.54 -3.46 20.99
N THR A 189 -12.58 -4.23 20.66
CA THR A 189 -12.45 -5.60 20.14
C THR A 189 -11.58 -5.68 18.88
N LEU A 190 -11.82 -4.80 17.89
CA LEU A 190 -11.01 -4.75 16.67
C LEU A 190 -9.62 -4.15 16.92
N GLY A 191 -9.52 -3.13 17.79
CA GLY A 191 -8.24 -2.50 18.15
C GLY A 191 -7.25 -3.51 18.72
N LYS A 192 -7.68 -4.34 19.68
CA LYS A 192 -6.86 -5.41 20.26
C LYS A 192 -6.44 -6.47 19.23
N ALA A 193 -7.37 -6.88 18.36
CA ALA A 193 -7.08 -7.85 17.31
C ALA A 193 -6.06 -7.32 16.28
N LEU A 194 -6.17 -6.03 15.90
CA LEU A 194 -5.19 -5.38 15.04
C LEU A 194 -3.81 -5.31 15.70
N LEU A 195 -3.75 -4.86 16.97
CA LEU A 195 -2.50 -4.86 17.73
C LEU A 195 -1.84 -6.25 17.72
N GLN A 196 -2.61 -7.31 17.97
CA GLN A 196 -2.09 -8.68 17.92
C GLN A 196 -1.51 -9.03 16.54
N HIS A 197 -2.26 -8.85 15.45
CA HIS A 197 -1.76 -9.22 14.11
C HIS A 197 -0.59 -8.38 13.64
N LEU A 198 -0.54 -7.10 14.00
CA LEU A 198 0.56 -6.20 13.66
C LEU A 198 1.82 -6.55 14.47
N HIS A 199 1.67 -6.93 15.74
CA HIS A 199 2.79 -7.43 16.56
C HIS A 199 3.44 -8.67 15.91
N HIS A 200 2.65 -9.63 15.45
CA HIS A 200 3.15 -10.84 14.76
C HIS A 200 3.87 -10.52 13.44
N ARG A 201 3.69 -9.31 12.90
CA ARG A 201 4.41 -8.82 11.71
C ARG A 201 5.62 -7.95 12.06
N GLY A 202 6.02 -7.93 13.34
CA GLY A 202 7.20 -7.22 13.81
C GLY A 202 7.04 -5.70 13.94
N ALA A 203 5.81 -5.20 13.99
CA ALA A 203 5.54 -3.78 14.20
C ALA A 203 5.74 -3.37 15.67
N LYS A 204 6.18 -2.13 15.88
CA LYS A 204 6.22 -1.44 17.18
C LYS A 204 4.88 -0.74 17.38
N LEU A 205 4.21 -0.98 18.52
CA LEU A 205 2.81 -0.61 18.67
C LEU A 205 2.59 0.52 19.69
N ILE A 206 1.67 1.42 19.36
CA ILE A 206 1.15 2.46 20.24
C ILE A 206 -0.37 2.33 20.31
N ALA A 207 -0.88 2.08 21.51
CA ALA A 207 -2.31 1.99 21.77
C ALA A 207 -2.86 3.37 22.16
N LEU A 208 -3.72 3.95 21.31
CA LEU A 208 -4.43 5.19 21.60
C LEU A 208 -5.85 4.85 22.07
N THR A 209 -6.18 5.19 23.32
CA THR A 209 -7.46 4.84 23.95
C THR A 209 -8.03 6.00 24.74
N SER A 210 -9.34 6.05 24.92
CA SER A 210 -10.00 7.02 25.81
C SER A 210 -10.19 6.50 27.24
N GLN A 211 -9.68 5.31 27.53
CA GLN A 211 -9.77 4.68 28.84
C GLN A 211 -8.44 4.84 29.58
N GLU A 212 -8.52 5.10 30.88
CA GLU A 212 -7.37 5.08 31.80
C GLU A 212 -6.99 3.63 32.17
N GLN A 213 -6.69 2.84 31.14
CA GLN A 213 -6.30 1.44 31.29
C GLN A 213 -5.18 1.12 30.32
N MET A 214 -4.12 0.51 30.84
CA MET A 214 -3.05 -0.04 30.01
C MET A 214 -3.60 -1.13 29.08
N VAL A 215 -3.33 -0.98 27.78
CA VAL A 215 -3.65 -2.02 26.80
C VAL A 215 -2.50 -3.02 26.78
N SER A 216 -2.85 -4.29 26.88
CA SER A 216 -1.89 -5.40 26.80
C SER A 216 -2.35 -6.45 25.81
N LEU A 217 -1.38 -7.21 25.29
CA LEU A 217 -1.58 -8.34 24.39
C LEU A 217 -1.18 -9.62 25.11
N THR A 218 -1.91 -10.71 24.83
CA THR A 218 -1.44 -12.05 25.20
C THR A 218 -0.60 -12.60 24.07
N VAL A 219 0.70 -12.78 24.29
CA VAL A 219 1.66 -13.33 23.33
C VAL A 219 2.30 -14.55 23.96
N ASN A 220 2.16 -15.72 23.35
CA ASN A 220 2.67 -16.99 23.88
C ASN A 220 2.25 -17.30 25.33
N GLY A 221 1.05 -16.86 25.73
CA GLY A 221 0.53 -17.02 27.09
C GLY A 221 1.00 -15.96 28.09
N GLU A 222 1.94 -15.10 27.71
CA GLU A 222 2.43 -13.99 28.53
C GLU A 222 1.71 -12.68 28.22
N ASN A 223 1.59 -11.81 29.22
CA ASN A 223 0.95 -10.52 29.08
C ASN A 223 1.99 -9.45 28.69
N LEU A 224 1.96 -9.01 27.44
CA LEU A 224 2.84 -7.98 26.90
C LEU A 224 2.16 -6.60 27.01
N PRO A 225 2.65 -5.69 27.87
CA PRO A 225 2.13 -4.33 27.92
C PRO A 225 2.49 -3.57 26.63
N ILE A 226 1.53 -2.84 26.08
CA ILE A 226 1.73 -1.97 24.91
C ILE A 226 1.83 -0.52 25.39
N LYS A 227 2.72 0.27 24.77
CA LYS A 227 2.77 1.72 25.00
C LYS A 227 1.37 2.29 24.80
N THR A 228 0.75 2.74 25.88
CA THR A 228 -0.64 3.20 25.88
C THR A 228 -0.66 4.69 26.15
N ILE A 229 -1.38 5.43 25.30
CA ILE A 229 -1.62 6.87 25.47
C ILE A 229 -3.12 7.05 25.61
N THR A 230 -3.51 7.64 26.74
CA THR A 230 -4.90 8.04 26.98
C THR A 230 -5.14 9.41 26.33
N TRP A 231 -6.23 9.54 25.57
CA TRP A 231 -6.60 10.77 24.87
C TRP A 231 -8.13 10.91 24.78
N GLN A 232 -8.62 12.10 24.45
CA GLN A 232 -10.04 12.36 24.32
C GLN A 232 -10.40 13.06 23.01
N VAL A 233 -11.63 12.82 22.54
CA VAL A 233 -12.19 13.53 21.38
C VAL A 233 -12.29 15.02 21.71
N GLY A 234 -11.78 15.86 20.80
CA GLY A 234 -11.61 17.29 20.99
C GLY A 234 -10.23 17.69 21.52
N GLN A 235 -9.36 16.72 21.85
CA GLN A 235 -7.97 16.92 22.28
C GLN A 235 -7.00 16.22 21.31
N GLU A 236 -7.35 16.12 20.03
CA GLU A 236 -6.52 15.43 19.04
C GLU A 236 -5.11 16.05 18.94
N SER A 237 -4.99 17.36 19.15
CA SER A 237 -3.72 18.11 19.13
C SER A 237 -2.68 17.57 20.11
N ASP A 238 -3.11 16.99 21.23
CA ASP A 238 -2.22 16.52 22.29
C ASP A 238 -1.41 15.30 21.83
N LEU A 239 -1.85 14.63 20.76
CA LEU A 239 -1.15 13.51 20.14
C LEU A 239 -0.07 13.95 19.15
N ALA A 240 0.06 15.25 18.83
CA ALA A 240 0.93 15.74 17.76
C ALA A 240 2.40 15.27 17.89
N ALA A 241 2.98 15.36 19.10
CA ALA A 241 4.36 14.96 19.35
C ALA A 241 4.59 13.46 19.16
N GLU A 242 3.59 12.65 19.47
CA GLU A 242 3.65 11.19 19.32
C GLU A 242 3.43 10.76 17.88
N LEU A 243 2.50 11.40 17.16
CA LEU A 243 2.22 11.13 15.75
C LEU A 243 3.42 11.40 14.82
N GLN A 244 4.35 12.27 15.20
CA GLN A 244 5.59 12.47 14.44
C GLN A 244 6.40 11.17 14.27
N LYS A 245 6.41 10.32 15.31
CA LYS A 245 7.16 9.06 15.36
C LYS A 245 6.41 7.88 14.72
N VAL A 246 5.16 8.09 14.31
CA VAL A 246 4.29 7.05 13.78
C VAL A 246 4.46 6.92 12.28
N ASP A 247 4.71 5.71 11.81
CA ASP A 247 4.71 5.38 10.38
C ASP A 247 3.27 5.15 9.92
N ILE A 248 2.48 4.37 10.65
CA ILE A 248 1.11 4.04 10.26
C ILE A 248 0.13 4.44 11.36
N LEU A 249 -0.83 5.31 11.04
CA LEU A 249 -1.93 5.67 11.93
C LEU A 249 -3.21 4.92 11.53
N ILE A 250 -3.79 4.17 12.46
CA ILE A 250 -5.07 3.47 12.25
C ILE A 250 -6.18 4.19 13.01
N LEU A 251 -7.08 4.83 12.26
CA LEU A 251 -8.26 5.53 12.75
C LEU A 251 -9.42 4.54 12.88
N ASN A 252 -9.58 3.96 14.07
CA ASN A 252 -10.52 2.88 14.35
C ASN A 252 -11.53 3.21 15.47
N HIS A 253 -11.31 4.25 16.27
CA HIS A 253 -12.25 4.64 17.32
C HIS A 253 -13.66 4.93 16.76
N GLY A 254 -14.67 4.69 17.59
CA GLY A 254 -16.05 4.98 17.24
C GLY A 254 -17.00 4.57 18.36
N ILE A 255 -18.24 5.08 18.26
CA ILE A 255 -19.36 4.76 19.14
C ILE A 255 -20.58 4.40 18.30
N ASN A 256 -21.49 3.65 18.91
CA ASN A 256 -22.80 3.34 18.34
C ASN A 256 -23.86 3.60 19.43
N LEU A 257 -24.72 4.58 19.20
CA LEU A 257 -25.84 4.91 20.09
C LEU A 257 -27.15 4.23 19.65
N HIS A 258 -27.05 3.23 18.77
CA HIS A 258 -28.13 2.38 18.31
C HIS A 258 -29.33 3.16 17.77
N GLY A 259 -30.52 2.95 18.33
CA GLY A 259 -31.75 3.62 17.91
C GLY A 259 -31.90 5.06 18.39
N ASN A 260 -30.95 5.61 19.14
CA ASN A 260 -31.05 6.97 19.68
C ASN A 260 -30.88 8.03 18.58
N ARG A 261 -31.95 8.78 18.32
CA ARG A 261 -32.03 9.84 17.30
C ARG A 261 -32.12 11.25 17.91
N SER A 262 -31.86 11.40 19.21
CA SER A 262 -31.81 12.72 19.85
C SER A 262 -30.75 13.61 19.20
N LYS A 263 -30.95 14.93 19.30
CA LYS A 263 -30.00 15.93 18.79
C LYS A 263 -28.59 15.69 19.38
N GLU A 264 -28.53 15.36 20.67
CA GLU A 264 -27.32 15.10 21.42
C GLU A 264 -26.62 13.83 20.91
N ALA A 265 -27.38 12.76 20.67
CA ALA A 265 -26.84 11.52 20.11
C ALA A 265 -26.30 11.71 18.68
N ILE A 266 -27.00 12.48 17.85
CA ILE A 266 -26.57 12.81 16.49
C ILE A 266 -25.25 13.58 16.54
N ALA A 267 -25.21 14.69 17.29
CA ALA A 267 -24.01 15.52 17.43
C ALA A 267 -22.83 14.70 17.96
N LYS A 268 -23.04 13.91 19.03
CA LYS A 268 -21.99 13.07 19.61
C LYS A 268 -21.49 11.99 18.65
N SER A 269 -22.38 11.37 17.88
CA SER A 269 -21.99 10.32 16.93
C SER A 269 -21.13 10.88 15.80
N TYR A 270 -21.51 12.04 15.22
CA TYR A 270 -20.69 12.71 14.21
C TYR A 270 -19.35 13.20 14.77
N GLU A 271 -19.37 13.78 15.96
CA GLU A 271 -18.16 14.28 16.61
C GLU A 271 -17.13 13.17 16.81
N VAL A 272 -17.56 12.02 17.31
CA VAL A 272 -16.66 10.88 17.57
C VAL A 272 -16.31 10.11 16.29
N ASN A 273 -17.30 9.72 15.49
CA ASN A 273 -17.07 8.79 14.38
C ASN A 273 -16.55 9.47 13.12
N THR A 274 -16.79 10.77 12.95
CA THR A 274 -16.47 11.52 11.72
C THR A 274 -15.42 12.59 12.00
N PHE A 275 -15.74 13.60 12.82
CA PHE A 275 -14.91 14.80 12.95
C PHE A 275 -13.60 14.57 13.72
N SER A 276 -13.63 13.76 14.77
CA SER A 276 -12.42 13.32 15.48
C SER A 276 -11.44 12.59 14.56
N SER A 277 -11.95 11.62 13.78
CA SER A 277 -11.13 10.90 12.80
C SER A 277 -10.56 11.84 11.73
N TRP A 278 -11.37 12.79 11.26
CA TRP A 278 -10.93 13.82 10.33
C TRP A 278 -9.80 14.71 10.91
N ARG A 279 -9.96 15.21 12.14
CA ARG A 279 -8.93 16.04 12.79
C ARG A 279 -7.63 15.27 13.02
N LEU A 280 -7.69 13.99 13.39
CA LEU A 280 -6.50 13.15 13.50
C LEU A 280 -5.82 12.88 12.17
N LEU A 281 -6.59 12.67 11.09
CA LEU A 281 -6.05 12.53 9.74
C LEU A 281 -5.27 13.80 9.34
N GLU A 282 -5.87 14.97 9.47
CA GLU A 282 -5.22 16.24 9.13
C GLU A 282 -4.00 16.50 10.03
N LEU A 283 -4.09 16.23 11.33
CA LEU A 283 -2.96 16.34 12.24
C LEU A 283 -1.80 15.43 11.81
N PHE A 284 -2.09 14.18 11.45
CA PHE A 284 -1.06 13.24 10.99
C PHE A 284 -0.41 13.69 9.68
N PHE A 285 -1.18 14.27 8.75
CA PHE A 285 -0.62 14.83 7.52
C PHE A 285 0.39 15.95 7.76
N THR A 286 0.26 16.74 8.83
CA THR A 286 1.28 17.75 9.20
C THR A 286 2.64 17.15 9.60
N THR A 287 2.68 15.83 9.83
CA THR A 287 3.91 15.10 10.15
C THR A 287 4.62 14.56 8.91
N VAL A 288 4.02 14.65 7.72
CA VAL A 288 4.63 14.19 6.46
C VAL A 288 5.46 15.34 5.88
N ARG A 289 6.78 15.31 6.10
CA ARG A 289 7.67 16.45 5.79
C ARG A 289 8.84 16.10 4.89
N THR A 290 9.27 14.85 4.91
CA THR A 290 10.46 14.36 4.19
C THR A 290 10.09 13.34 3.11
N ASN A 291 11.04 13.01 2.24
CA ASN A 291 10.89 11.94 1.25
C ASN A 291 10.60 10.58 1.92
N GLU A 292 11.26 10.30 3.04
CA GLU A 292 11.01 9.11 3.85
C GLU A 292 9.56 9.09 4.36
N ASP A 293 9.07 10.21 4.88
CA ASP A 293 7.68 10.31 5.34
C ASP A 293 6.69 10.07 4.20
N ILE A 294 6.90 10.67 3.03
CA ILE A 294 6.03 10.49 1.84
C ILE A 294 6.02 9.02 1.40
N ALA A 295 7.17 8.36 1.48
CA ALA A 295 7.33 6.96 1.08
C ALA A 295 6.73 5.99 2.11
N CYS A 296 6.92 6.24 3.40
CA CYS A 296 6.67 5.26 4.46
C CYS A 296 5.41 5.51 5.30
N LYS A 297 4.94 6.77 5.42
CA LYS A 297 3.77 7.04 6.25
C LYS A 297 2.48 6.58 5.58
N GLU A 298 1.56 6.02 6.38
CA GLU A 298 0.21 5.67 5.92
C GLU A 298 -0.86 5.99 6.96
N VAL A 299 -2.09 6.24 6.51
CA VAL A 299 -3.28 6.30 7.40
C VAL A 299 -4.30 5.28 6.96
N TRP A 300 -4.80 4.47 7.88
CA TRP A 300 -5.85 3.48 7.63
C TRP A 300 -7.12 3.91 8.37
N VAL A 301 -8.19 4.21 7.63
CA VAL A 301 -9.43 4.76 8.17
C VAL A 301 -10.52 3.71 8.18
N ASN A 302 -11.01 3.37 9.37
CA ASN A 302 -12.13 2.46 9.55
C ASN A 302 -13.45 3.16 9.17
N THR A 303 -13.97 2.82 7.99
CA THR A 303 -15.27 3.27 7.52
C THR A 303 -16.32 2.18 7.77
N SER A 304 -17.05 1.74 6.76
CA SER A 304 -18.06 0.69 6.87
C SER A 304 -18.56 0.32 5.48
N GLU A 305 -19.04 -0.91 5.31
CA GLU A 305 -19.85 -1.28 4.13
C GLU A 305 -21.10 -0.40 3.96
N ALA A 306 -21.50 0.29 5.03
CA ALA A 306 -22.57 1.27 5.03
C ALA A 306 -22.41 2.35 3.95
N GLU A 307 -21.19 2.61 3.47
CA GLU A 307 -20.93 3.52 2.34
C GLU A 307 -21.73 3.21 1.07
N VAL A 308 -22.11 1.95 0.85
CA VAL A 308 -22.87 1.51 -0.33
C VAL A 308 -24.03 0.58 0.00
N SER A 309 -24.32 0.35 1.28
CA SER A 309 -25.38 -0.56 1.71
C SER A 309 -26.07 -0.04 2.98
N PRO A 310 -27.36 -0.36 3.18
CA PRO A 310 -28.00 -0.15 4.48
C PRO A 310 -27.42 -1.13 5.50
N ALA A 311 -27.39 -0.74 6.77
CA ALA A 311 -27.19 -1.66 7.89
C ALA A 311 -28.33 -1.47 8.92
N PHE A 312 -28.21 -2.13 10.07
CA PHE A 312 -29.21 -2.05 11.15
C PHE A 312 -28.89 -0.97 12.20
N SER A 313 -28.13 0.07 11.83
CA SER A 313 -27.72 1.13 12.74
C SER A 313 -27.63 2.49 12.04
N PRO A 314 -28.80 3.13 11.75
CA PRO A 314 -28.86 4.25 10.82
C PRO A 314 -27.95 5.44 11.19
N LEU A 315 -27.89 5.83 12.46
CA LEU A 315 -27.03 6.96 12.87
C LEU A 315 -25.54 6.63 12.73
N TYR A 316 -25.11 5.44 13.15
CA TYR A 316 -23.74 4.98 12.95
C TYR A 316 -23.38 4.97 11.47
N GLU A 317 -24.26 4.45 10.62
CA GLU A 317 -24.05 4.42 9.18
C GLU A 317 -23.91 5.80 8.56
N LEU A 318 -24.77 6.75 8.92
CA LEU A 318 -24.67 8.14 8.44
C LEU A 318 -23.29 8.73 8.75
N THR A 319 -22.78 8.51 9.97
CA THR A 319 -21.44 9.01 10.34
C THR A 319 -20.33 8.34 9.55
N LYS A 320 -20.41 7.01 9.32
CA LYS A 320 -19.40 6.27 8.54
C LYS A 320 -19.46 6.57 7.05
N ARG A 321 -20.64 6.83 6.48
CA ARG A 321 -20.81 7.35 5.11
C ARG A 321 -20.15 8.72 4.96
N ALA A 322 -20.48 9.64 5.86
CA ALA A 322 -19.90 10.98 5.87
C ALA A 322 -18.37 10.95 5.98
N LEU A 323 -17.81 10.15 6.90
CA LEU A 323 -16.36 9.95 6.99
C LEU A 323 -15.81 9.37 5.68
N GLY A 324 -16.46 8.35 5.12
CA GLY A 324 -16.06 7.72 3.87
C GLY A 324 -15.92 8.70 2.72
N ASP A 325 -16.90 9.59 2.54
CA ASP A 325 -16.89 10.61 1.49
C ASP A 325 -15.82 11.69 1.73
N LEU A 326 -15.64 12.14 2.97
CA LEU A 326 -14.56 13.06 3.34
C LEU A 326 -13.18 12.46 3.02
N ILE A 327 -12.96 11.18 3.31
CA ILE A 327 -11.70 10.49 2.98
C ILE A 327 -11.52 10.36 1.46
N THR A 328 -12.57 10.04 0.71
CA THR A 328 -12.51 9.95 -0.75
C THR A 328 -12.12 11.29 -1.37
N LEU A 329 -12.71 12.40 -0.90
CA LEU A 329 -12.32 13.74 -1.31
C LEU A 329 -10.86 14.05 -0.93
N ARG A 330 -10.51 13.81 0.34
CA ARG A 330 -9.20 14.21 0.86
C ARG A 330 -8.02 13.44 0.26
N ARG A 331 -8.26 12.22 -0.23
CA ARG A 331 -7.29 11.40 -0.95
C ARG A 331 -6.74 12.05 -2.21
N LEU A 332 -7.45 13.00 -2.82
CA LEU A 332 -6.96 13.73 -4.01
C LEU A 332 -5.65 14.47 -3.72
N ASP A 333 -5.46 14.93 -2.49
CA ASP A 333 -4.33 15.76 -2.06
C ASP A 333 -3.58 15.19 -0.84
N ALA A 334 -3.73 13.89 -0.58
CA ALA A 334 -3.08 13.26 0.57
C ALA A 334 -1.56 13.18 0.37
N PRO A 335 -0.74 13.63 1.35
CA PRO A 335 0.72 13.62 1.23
C PRO A 335 1.34 12.23 1.42
N CYS A 336 0.54 11.26 1.87
CA CYS A 336 0.95 9.88 2.12
C CYS A 336 -0.17 8.91 1.69
N VAL A 337 0.07 7.59 1.77
CA VAL A 337 -0.96 6.61 1.40
C VAL A 337 -2.10 6.63 2.41
N VAL A 338 -3.35 6.68 1.93
CA VAL A 338 -4.56 6.56 2.75
C VAL A 338 -5.33 5.32 2.35
N ARG A 339 -5.57 4.41 3.29
CA ARG A 339 -6.39 3.19 3.12
C ARG A 339 -7.76 3.38 3.77
N LYS A 340 -8.81 2.90 3.11
CA LYS A 340 -10.15 2.78 3.69
C LYS A 340 -10.35 1.33 4.09
N LEU A 341 -10.87 1.11 5.30
CA LEU A 341 -11.27 -0.20 5.80
C LEU A 341 -12.79 -0.25 5.76
N ILE A 342 -13.33 -0.88 4.72
CA ILE A 342 -14.76 -1.03 4.45
C ILE A 342 -15.20 -2.33 5.12
N LEU A 343 -15.62 -2.23 6.37
CA LEU A 343 -15.89 -3.39 7.21
C LEU A 343 -17.39 -3.69 7.26
N GLY A 344 -17.72 -4.97 7.10
CA GLY A 344 -19.04 -5.53 7.37
C GLY A 344 -19.25 -5.87 8.84
N PRO A 345 -20.36 -6.56 9.18
CA PRO A 345 -20.75 -6.80 10.56
C PRO A 345 -19.84 -7.83 11.25
N PHE A 346 -18.98 -7.34 12.14
CA PHE A 346 -18.18 -8.19 13.04
C PHE A 346 -18.58 -8.02 14.51
N LYS A 347 -18.46 -9.10 15.27
CA LYS A 347 -18.87 -9.17 16.68
C LYS A 347 -17.99 -8.25 17.52
N SER A 348 -18.61 -7.29 18.18
CA SER A 348 -17.94 -6.34 19.08
C SER A 348 -18.92 -5.76 20.09
N LYS A 349 -18.44 -4.95 21.05
CA LYS A 349 -19.32 -4.19 21.94
C LYS A 349 -20.24 -3.22 21.18
N LEU A 350 -19.79 -2.67 20.05
CA LEU A 350 -20.55 -1.75 19.21
C LEU A 350 -21.57 -2.46 18.30
N ASN A 351 -21.33 -3.76 18.03
CA ASN A 351 -22.20 -4.60 17.23
C ASN A 351 -22.23 -6.04 17.80
N PRO A 352 -23.06 -6.30 18.83
CA PRO A 352 -23.17 -7.63 19.44
C PRO A 352 -23.68 -8.70 18.47
N MET A 353 -24.45 -8.29 17.45
CA MET A 353 -25.05 -9.14 16.42
C MET A 353 -24.13 -9.41 15.23
N GLY A 354 -22.88 -8.93 15.27
CA GLY A 354 -21.93 -9.15 14.19
C GLY A 354 -21.60 -10.63 14.00
N VAL A 355 -21.45 -11.04 12.73
CA VAL A 355 -21.29 -12.45 12.34
C VAL A 355 -19.82 -12.85 12.17
N MET A 356 -18.96 -11.91 11.77
CA MET A 356 -17.52 -12.15 11.65
C MET A 356 -16.82 -11.96 13.00
N SER A 357 -15.72 -12.67 13.25
CA SER A 357 -14.89 -12.40 14.43
C SER A 357 -13.95 -11.20 14.17
N ALA A 358 -13.70 -10.39 15.20
CA ALA A 358 -12.76 -9.28 15.09
C ALA A 358 -11.33 -9.75 14.76
N ASN A 359 -10.94 -10.95 15.24
CA ASN A 359 -9.66 -11.56 14.93
C ASN A 359 -9.52 -11.84 13.42
N TRP A 360 -10.51 -12.51 12.83
CA TRP A 360 -10.51 -12.77 11.39
C TRP A 360 -10.52 -11.47 10.58
N VAL A 361 -11.32 -10.48 10.98
CA VAL A 361 -11.36 -9.17 10.31
C VAL A 361 -9.99 -8.48 10.36
N ALA A 362 -9.34 -8.42 11.53
CA ALA A 362 -8.01 -7.85 11.68
C ALA A 362 -6.97 -8.59 10.84
N GLN A 363 -7.02 -9.93 10.80
CA GLN A 363 -6.15 -10.75 9.95
C GLN A 363 -6.30 -10.37 8.47
N GLN A 364 -7.54 -10.26 7.97
CA GLN A 364 -7.81 -9.89 6.58
C GLN A 364 -7.35 -8.46 6.27
N ILE A 365 -7.57 -7.51 7.18
CA ILE A 365 -7.07 -6.13 7.03
C ILE A 365 -5.56 -6.14 6.82
N VAL A 366 -4.81 -6.79 7.71
CA VAL A 366 -3.34 -6.86 7.62
C VAL A 366 -2.89 -7.58 6.34
N GLN A 367 -3.55 -8.70 5.98
CA GLN A 367 -3.22 -9.45 4.77
C GLN A 367 -3.47 -8.67 3.47
N LEU A 368 -4.50 -7.84 3.42
CA LEU A 368 -4.80 -6.99 2.27
C LEU A 368 -3.91 -5.74 2.24
N ALA A 369 -3.56 -5.19 3.42
CA ALA A 369 -2.64 -4.06 3.53
C ALA A 369 -1.24 -4.39 2.99
N VAL A 370 -0.67 -5.56 3.36
CA VAL A 370 0.66 -6.00 2.84
C VAL A 370 0.67 -6.28 1.34
N ARG A 371 -0.52 -6.42 0.74
CA ARG A 371 -0.74 -6.52 -0.71
C ARG A 371 -1.09 -5.17 -1.35
N ASP A 372 -0.86 -4.08 -0.61
CA ASP A 372 -1.14 -2.71 -1.01
C ASP A 372 -2.58 -2.51 -1.52
N VAL A 373 -3.56 -3.20 -0.94
CA VAL A 373 -4.98 -2.92 -1.22
C VAL A 373 -5.34 -1.62 -0.51
N ARG A 374 -5.76 -0.59 -1.26
CA ARG A 374 -6.09 0.74 -0.72
C ARG A 374 -7.54 0.86 -0.24
N ASN A 375 -8.42 0.04 -0.79
CA ASN A 375 -9.81 -0.10 -0.36
C ASN A 375 -9.99 -1.52 0.17
N ILE A 376 -9.76 -1.70 1.46
CA ILE A 376 -9.78 -2.99 2.14
C ILE A 376 -11.23 -3.32 2.48
N ILE A 377 -11.86 -4.16 1.67
CA ILE A 377 -13.24 -4.61 1.88
C ILE A 377 -13.21 -5.94 2.62
N VAL A 378 -13.80 -5.98 3.81
CA VAL A 378 -13.89 -7.19 4.65
C VAL A 378 -15.33 -7.31 5.13
N THR A 379 -16.12 -8.08 4.39
CA THR A 379 -17.55 -8.28 4.69
C THR A 379 -18.05 -9.64 4.19
N ILE A 380 -19.18 -10.08 4.73
CA ILE A 380 -19.98 -11.19 4.22
C ILE A 380 -20.92 -10.78 3.07
N ASN A 381 -21.12 -9.48 2.82
CA ASN A 381 -22.01 -9.00 1.77
C ASN A 381 -21.28 -8.95 0.42
N PRO A 382 -21.60 -9.86 -0.53
CA PRO A 382 -20.90 -9.91 -1.82
C PRO A 382 -21.13 -8.66 -2.66
N LEU A 383 -22.26 -7.96 -2.48
CA LEU A 383 -22.59 -6.76 -3.25
C LEU A 383 -21.61 -5.62 -2.98
N THR A 384 -21.06 -5.53 -1.76
CA THR A 384 -20.10 -4.49 -1.39
C THR A 384 -18.83 -4.55 -2.25
N PHE A 385 -18.38 -5.75 -2.66
CA PHE A 385 -17.21 -5.92 -3.52
C PHE A 385 -17.40 -5.37 -4.94
N VAL A 386 -18.64 -5.16 -5.37
CA VAL A 386 -18.98 -4.57 -6.68
C VAL A 386 -19.41 -3.12 -6.54
N ALA A 387 -20.33 -2.83 -5.62
CA ALA A 387 -20.91 -1.50 -5.43
C ALA A 387 -19.89 -0.49 -4.91
N PHE A 388 -19.00 -0.88 -3.97
CA PHE A 388 -18.03 0.03 -3.39
C PHE A 388 -17.01 0.55 -4.42
N PRO A 389 -16.35 -0.30 -5.23
CA PRO A 389 -15.45 0.19 -6.28
C PRO A 389 -16.12 1.14 -7.28
N ILE A 390 -17.37 0.85 -7.69
CA ILE A 390 -18.14 1.71 -8.59
C ILE A 390 -18.39 3.07 -7.94
N LYS A 391 -18.89 3.09 -6.70
CA LYS A 391 -19.14 4.32 -5.94
C LYS A 391 -17.86 5.14 -5.76
N GLU A 392 -16.77 4.51 -5.31
CA GLU A 392 -15.49 5.19 -5.07
C GLU A 392 -14.91 5.77 -6.37
N PHE A 393 -15.04 5.07 -7.50
CA PHE A 393 -14.59 5.55 -8.81
C PHE A 393 -15.35 6.81 -9.24
N TRP A 394 -16.69 6.77 -9.24
CA TRP A 394 -17.51 7.90 -9.68
C TRP A 394 -17.41 9.10 -8.73
N ALA A 395 -17.41 8.86 -7.42
CA ALA A 395 -17.20 9.92 -6.43
C ALA A 395 -15.82 10.57 -6.60
N GLY A 396 -14.77 9.77 -6.79
CA GLY A 396 -13.42 10.28 -7.02
C GLY A 396 -13.31 11.12 -8.30
N ILE A 397 -13.96 10.71 -9.39
CA ILE A 397 -14.02 11.50 -10.63
C ILE A 397 -14.77 12.81 -10.39
N TYR A 398 -15.94 12.75 -9.77
CA TYR A 398 -16.75 13.92 -9.47
C TYR A 398 -15.95 14.94 -8.63
N PHE A 399 -15.36 14.51 -7.52
CA PHE A 399 -14.55 15.39 -6.69
C PHE A 399 -13.37 15.97 -7.45
N LYS A 400 -12.65 15.17 -8.25
CA LYS A 400 -11.51 15.67 -9.03
C LYS A 400 -11.91 16.71 -10.07
N LEU A 401 -13.10 16.59 -10.68
CA LEU A 401 -13.58 17.52 -11.71
C LEU A 401 -14.15 18.83 -11.13
N PHE A 402 -14.70 18.77 -9.91
CA PHE A 402 -15.48 19.87 -9.32
C PHE A 402 -14.90 20.43 -8.01
N SER A 403 -13.64 20.10 -7.67
CA SER A 403 -12.93 20.68 -6.53
C SER A 403 -11.49 21.03 -6.88
N ASN A 404 -10.90 21.96 -6.13
CA ASN A 404 -9.52 22.39 -6.23
C ASN A 404 -8.89 22.43 -4.83
N LYS A 405 -7.56 22.34 -4.77
CA LYS A 405 -6.77 22.34 -3.54
C LYS A 405 -6.69 23.71 -2.88
#